data_AF-A0A2V5PIR6-F1
#
_entry.id   AF-A0A2V5PIR6-F1
#
_cell.length_a   1.000
_cell.length_b   1.000
_cell.length_c   1.000
_cell.angle_alpha   90.00
_cell.angle_beta   90.00
_cell.angle_gamma   90.00
#
_symmetry.space_group_name_H-M   'P 1'
#
loop_
_entity.id
_entity.type
_entity.pdbx_description
1 polymer ?
#
loop_
_entity_poly.entity_id
_entity_poly.type
_entity_poly.pdbx_seq_one_letter_code
_entity_poly.pdbx_strand_id
1 'polypeptide(L)'
;MQALLLALNLVGAQRPAPSTSSPLGLPVAAVVNKYCVSCHDGEMKKGGLDLDNLSHADVTQHADEWERVVRKLRARQMPPLGKARPAERAYEEVVSRLSAMLDRAATKHPNPGRTETFRRLNRTEYQNAIRDLLALDIDAAALLPKDDVSHGFDNVTVGNLSPTLLSRYLSAAQKVSRLAVGLPHGVPGGDTFRLRPDLTQEEHVEGLPLGTRGGALLVHTFPRDGECEIQIRLTRDRNEEIEGLHEPHELEVLLDRECVKRFTVAPPADKNFDTVDAPLQVRLPVAAGPHQLGVTFLKNPSELLETKRQPYNAHYNLHRHPRLTPAIYQISIHGPYGSKEPGDTPSRRQIFGCRPTKPGEEDRCAERVLSALMRRAYRRPVTSEDLKGPMAFYRKARAEQGFEAGIEAALSAVLVSPEFLFRIEHDPAGVAPGTVYRLGDLALASRLSFFLWSSIPDDELLGTAERGELHQPKVLEKQVRRMLADSRARNLVSNFAEQWLYLRNLESLTPDLRLFPDF
;
A
#
# COMPACT_ATOMS: atom_id res chain seq x y z
N MET A 1 63.68 37.99 56.54
CA MET A 1 64.08 39.37 56.91
C MET A 1 63.57 40.28 55.81
N GLN A 2 62.60 41.16 56.13
CA GLN A 2 62.29 42.48 55.52
C GLN A 2 62.31 42.63 53.97
N ALA A 3 61.38 43.28 53.28
CA ALA A 3 60.40 44.28 53.69
C ALA A 3 59.30 44.45 52.63
N LEU A 4 58.20 44.99 53.15
CA LEU A 4 56.98 45.50 52.52
C LEU A 4 57.25 46.83 51.78
N LEU A 5 56.59 47.09 50.65
CA LEU A 5 56.13 48.44 50.27
C LEU A 5 55.07 48.41 49.16
N LEU A 6 53.91 49.01 49.50
CA LEU A 6 52.75 49.32 48.64
C LEU A 6 53.07 50.46 47.66
N ALA A 7 52.46 50.45 46.46
CA ALA A 7 51.64 51.58 45.93
C ALA A 7 50.99 51.29 44.55
N LEU A 8 49.65 51.31 44.56
CA LEU A 8 48.64 51.80 43.59
C LEU A 8 48.80 51.75 42.04
N ASN A 9 47.81 51.08 41.44
CA ASN A 9 46.91 51.47 40.34
C ASN A 9 47.47 51.88 38.96
N LEU A 10 47.22 51.01 37.96
CA LEU A 10 46.38 51.29 36.78
C LEU A 10 46.13 49.99 36.01
N VAL A 11 45.03 49.30 36.33
CA VAL A 11 44.52 48.18 35.51
C VAL A 11 43.79 48.80 34.31
N GLY A 12 44.48 48.86 33.18
CA GLY A 12 43.85 49.02 31.88
C GLY A 12 43.12 47.73 31.52
N ALA A 13 41.81 47.67 31.76
CA ALA A 13 40.97 46.59 31.26
C ALA A 13 40.87 46.72 29.72
N GLN A 14 41.65 45.93 28.98
CA GLN A 14 41.39 45.69 27.56
C GLN A 14 40.00 45.03 27.42
N ARG A 15 39.00 45.80 26.97
CA ARG A 15 37.75 45.23 26.46
C ARG A 15 38.06 44.44 25.18
N PRO A 16 37.57 43.20 25.03
CA PRO A 16 37.64 42.52 23.74
C PRO A 16 36.82 43.31 22.71
N ALA A 17 37.40 43.56 21.54
CA ALA A 17 36.72 44.19 20.42
C ALA A 17 35.54 43.31 19.97
N PRO A 18 34.36 43.88 19.64
CA PRO A 18 33.26 43.12 19.09
C PRO A 18 33.63 42.63 17.69
N SER A 19 33.60 41.32 17.46
CA SER A 19 33.62 40.73 16.13
C SER A 19 32.33 41.15 15.39
N THR A 20 32.45 42.11 14.47
CA THR A 20 31.36 42.74 13.72
C THR A 20 30.92 41.93 12.49
N SER A 21 30.69 40.63 12.65
CA SER A 21 29.96 39.83 11.65
C SER A 21 28.84 39.07 12.35
N SER A 22 27.60 39.56 12.21
CA SER A 22 26.44 38.77 12.63
C SER A 22 26.46 37.43 11.88
N PRO A 23 26.24 36.29 12.57
CA PRO A 23 26.19 34.96 11.93
C PRO A 23 25.18 34.88 10.78
N LEU A 24 24.13 35.71 10.83
CA LEU A 24 23.10 35.84 9.79
C LEU A 24 23.55 36.59 8.53
N GLY A 25 24.61 37.40 8.64
CA GLY A 25 25.01 38.36 7.61
C GLY A 25 24.02 39.51 7.42
N LEU A 26 24.51 40.62 6.85
CA LEU A 26 23.65 41.67 6.28
C LEU A 26 23.20 41.18 4.90
N PRO A 27 21.90 41.23 4.50
CA PRO A 27 20.78 42.02 5.01
C PRO A 27 19.81 41.30 5.98
N VAL A 28 20.03 40.02 6.29
CA VAL A 28 19.11 39.20 7.11
C VAL A 28 19.00 39.78 8.53
N ALA A 29 20.13 40.07 9.16
CA ALA A 29 20.16 40.67 10.50
C ALA A 29 19.38 42.00 10.58
N ALA A 30 19.44 42.83 9.53
CA ALA A 30 18.74 44.11 9.49
C ALA A 30 17.21 43.95 9.48
N VAL A 31 16.71 42.95 8.75
CA VAL A 31 15.27 42.65 8.70
C VAL A 31 14.79 42.03 10.01
N VAL A 32 15.53 41.07 10.56
CA VAL A 32 15.20 40.44 11.84
C VAL A 32 15.11 41.48 12.96
N ASN A 33 16.11 42.36 13.07
CA ASN A 33 16.16 43.38 14.12
C ASN A 33 15.03 44.41 13.97
N LYS A 34 14.73 44.85 12.74
CA LYS A 34 13.73 45.90 12.51
C LYS A 34 12.29 45.39 12.64
N TYR A 35 12.02 44.15 12.26
CA TYR A 35 10.65 43.68 12.06
C TYR A 35 10.25 42.50 12.96
N CYS A 36 11.20 41.84 13.63
CA CYS A 36 10.92 40.59 14.36
C CYS A 36 11.26 40.68 15.85
N VAL A 37 12.40 41.27 16.22
CA VAL A 37 12.91 41.26 17.61
C VAL A 37 11.93 41.90 18.59
N SER A 38 11.24 42.97 18.23
CA SER A 38 10.28 43.66 19.12
C SER A 38 9.08 42.82 19.60
N CYS A 39 8.92 41.58 19.15
CA CYS A 39 7.93 40.64 19.65
C CYS A 39 8.53 39.26 19.98
N HIS A 40 9.71 38.97 19.45
CA HIS A 40 10.42 37.70 19.59
C HIS A 40 11.77 37.94 20.27
N ASP A 41 11.80 38.71 21.35
CA ASP A 41 12.98 38.93 22.18
C ASP A 41 12.96 37.98 23.38
N GLY A 42 14.01 38.05 24.22
CA GLY A 42 14.16 37.22 25.41
C GLY A 42 13.10 37.46 26.50
N GLU A 43 12.38 38.58 26.45
CA GLU A 43 11.34 38.92 27.43
C GLU A 43 9.95 38.49 26.96
N MET A 44 9.51 38.93 25.77
CA MET A 44 8.20 38.63 25.22
C MET A 44 8.09 37.20 24.69
N LYS A 45 9.16 36.65 24.09
CA LYS A 45 9.22 35.30 23.51
C LYS A 45 7.94 34.85 22.80
N LYS A 46 7.33 35.72 21.99
CA LYS A 46 6.00 35.42 21.42
C LYS A 46 6.10 34.17 20.53
N GLY A 47 5.21 33.20 20.75
CA GLY A 47 5.28 31.91 20.06
C GLY A 47 6.48 31.05 20.44
N GLY A 48 7.09 31.30 21.61
CA GLY A 48 8.22 30.54 22.15
C GLY A 48 9.55 30.79 21.45
N LEU A 49 9.72 31.93 20.78
CA LEU A 49 10.88 32.24 19.94
C LEU A 49 11.62 33.50 20.44
N ASP A 50 12.93 33.37 20.60
CA ASP A 50 13.86 34.41 21.05
C ASP A 50 14.89 34.71 19.95
N LEU A 51 14.48 35.53 18.99
CA LEU A 51 15.29 35.95 17.85
C LEU A 51 16.42 36.90 18.24
N ASP A 52 16.32 37.57 19.39
CA ASP A 52 17.38 38.44 19.87
C ASP A 52 18.64 37.60 20.13
N ASN A 53 18.52 36.57 20.97
CA ASN A 53 19.63 35.64 21.23
C ASN A 53 19.99 34.79 20.01
N LEU A 54 19.00 34.26 19.26
CA LEU A 54 19.26 33.42 18.10
C LEU A 54 19.99 34.16 16.97
N SER A 55 19.80 35.47 16.82
CA SER A 55 20.47 36.28 15.78
C SER A 55 21.98 36.43 15.97
N HIS A 56 22.44 36.16 17.19
CA HIS A 56 23.84 36.19 17.59
C HIS A 56 24.47 34.78 17.68
N ALA A 57 23.65 33.73 17.64
CA ALA A 57 24.09 32.34 17.64
C ALA A 57 24.38 31.83 16.22
N ASP A 58 25.13 30.73 16.12
CA ASP A 58 25.32 30.07 14.84
C ASP A 58 23.99 29.48 14.35
N VAL A 59 23.58 29.89 13.14
CA VAL A 59 22.37 29.39 12.47
C VAL A 59 22.39 27.86 12.36
N THR A 60 23.57 27.24 12.25
CA THR A 60 23.68 25.77 12.15
C THR A 60 23.26 25.03 13.42
N GLN A 61 23.38 25.66 14.59
CA GLN A 61 23.03 25.07 15.89
C GLN A 61 21.54 25.22 16.23
N HIS A 62 20.83 26.07 15.50
CA HIS A 62 19.42 26.40 15.72
C HIS A 62 18.61 26.28 14.42
N ALA A 63 18.94 25.28 13.60
CA ALA A 63 18.36 25.11 12.27
C ALA A 63 16.83 24.92 12.32
N ASP A 64 16.31 24.20 13.32
CA ASP A 64 14.87 23.95 13.48
C ASP A 64 14.07 25.24 13.73
N GLU A 65 14.58 26.13 14.57
CA GLU A 65 13.95 27.43 14.84
C GLU A 65 13.99 28.32 13.59
N TRP A 66 15.13 28.38 12.91
CA TRP A 66 15.28 29.17 11.68
C TRP A 66 14.45 28.61 10.53
N GLU A 67 14.27 27.29 10.40
CA GLU A 67 13.34 26.68 9.46
C GLU A 67 11.90 27.14 9.71
N ARG A 68 11.46 27.19 10.97
CA ARG A 68 10.12 27.69 11.32
C ARG A 68 9.96 29.15 10.90
N VAL A 69 10.99 29.99 11.11
CA VAL A 69 11.00 31.39 10.63
C VAL A 69 10.86 31.44 9.11
N VAL A 70 11.66 30.68 8.37
CA VAL A 70 11.60 30.62 6.90
C VAL A 70 10.22 30.19 6.42
N ARG A 71 9.59 29.17 7.02
CA ARG A 71 8.22 28.72 6.68
C ARG A 71 7.20 29.85 6.88
N LYS A 72 7.28 30.59 8.00
CA LYS A 72 6.39 31.73 8.29
C LYS A 72 6.60 32.91 7.33
N LEU A 73 7.86 33.20 6.96
CA LEU A 73 8.19 34.25 6.00
C LEU A 73 7.76 33.89 4.57
N ARG A 74 7.95 32.63 4.14
CA ARG A 74 7.48 32.10 2.84
C ARG A 74 5.96 32.21 2.72
N ALA A 75 5.23 31.86 3.78
CA ALA A 75 3.77 31.99 3.84
C ALA A 75 3.28 33.43 4.07
N ARG A 76 4.17 34.42 4.15
CA ARG A 76 3.86 35.84 4.45
C ARG A 76 2.99 35.99 5.71
N GLN A 77 3.17 35.13 6.71
CA GLN A 77 2.46 35.18 7.99
C GLN A 77 3.14 36.12 8.99
N MET A 78 4.43 36.40 8.80
CA MET A 78 5.23 37.27 9.65
C MET A 78 5.94 38.35 8.83
N PRO A 79 6.02 39.61 9.32
CA PRO A 79 5.23 40.15 10.44
C PRO A 79 3.72 40.10 10.16
N PRO A 80 2.87 39.99 11.20
CA PRO A 80 1.43 39.82 11.04
C PRO A 80 0.75 41.06 10.44
N LEU A 81 -0.49 40.90 9.99
CA LEU A 81 -1.32 42.02 9.51
C LEU A 81 -1.39 43.14 10.57
N GLY A 82 -1.25 44.39 10.13
CA GLY A 82 -1.24 45.57 11.01
C GLY A 82 0.13 45.94 11.60
N LYS A 83 1.19 45.18 11.32
CA LYS A 83 2.57 45.56 11.69
C LYS A 83 3.34 46.06 10.46
N ALA A 84 4.42 46.81 10.71
CA ALA A 84 5.34 47.21 9.64
C ALA A 84 5.93 45.97 8.97
N ARG A 85 5.99 45.95 7.64
CA ARG A 85 6.48 44.81 6.87
C ARG A 85 7.64 45.25 5.95
N PRO A 86 8.60 44.37 5.68
CA PRO A 86 9.61 44.59 4.63
C PRO A 86 8.95 44.79 3.25
N ALA A 87 9.67 45.43 2.34
CA ALA A 87 9.31 45.41 0.92
C ALA A 87 9.45 43.98 0.35
N GLU A 88 8.73 43.67 -0.73
CA GLU A 88 8.67 42.31 -1.30
C GLU A 88 10.05 41.76 -1.66
N ARG A 89 10.89 42.59 -2.29
CA ARG A 89 12.28 42.24 -2.61
C ARG A 89 13.10 41.86 -1.37
N ALA A 90 12.88 42.54 -0.24
CA ALA A 90 13.57 42.24 1.00
C ALA A 90 13.08 40.92 1.62
N TYR A 91 11.79 40.59 1.49
CA TYR A 91 11.25 39.28 1.88
C TYR A 91 11.92 38.15 1.10
N GLU A 92 11.94 38.25 -0.23
CA GLU A 92 12.52 37.23 -1.09
C GLU A 92 14.01 37.06 -0.83
N GLU A 93 14.75 38.16 -0.68
CA GLU A 93 16.19 38.12 -0.40
C GLU A 93 16.49 37.46 0.95
N VAL A 94 15.75 37.81 2.02
CA VAL A 94 15.93 37.21 3.34
C VAL A 94 15.59 35.72 3.33
N VAL A 95 14.46 35.35 2.74
CA VAL A 95 14.04 33.95 2.61
C VAL A 95 15.07 33.16 1.83
N SER A 96 15.55 33.68 0.70
CA SER A 96 16.54 33.01 -0.15
C SER A 96 17.86 32.81 0.60
N ARG A 97 18.39 33.86 1.25
CA ARG A 97 19.67 33.78 1.99
C ARG A 97 19.59 32.85 3.19
N LEU A 98 18.55 32.97 4.02
CA LEU A 98 18.34 32.07 5.16
C LEU A 98 18.18 30.62 4.70
N SER A 99 17.40 30.37 3.64
CA SER A 99 17.27 29.02 3.08
C SER A 99 18.64 28.48 2.63
N ALA A 100 19.41 29.26 1.87
CA ALA A 100 20.74 28.85 1.41
C ALA A 100 21.75 28.62 2.55
N MET A 101 21.62 29.34 3.67
CA MET A 101 22.41 29.10 4.87
C MET A 101 22.06 27.76 5.53
N LEU A 102 20.76 27.49 5.69
CA LEU A 102 20.24 26.23 6.24
C LEU A 102 20.61 25.05 5.32
N ASP A 103 20.48 25.20 4.00
CA ASP A 103 20.85 24.15 3.03
C ASP A 103 22.35 23.80 3.11
N ARG A 104 23.22 24.82 3.26
CA ARG A 104 24.67 24.60 3.46
C ARG A 104 24.96 23.93 4.80
N ALA A 105 24.24 24.31 5.86
CA ALA A 105 24.37 23.70 7.18
C ALA A 105 23.96 22.21 7.13
N ALA A 106 22.81 21.91 6.54
CA ALA A 106 22.29 20.56 6.36
C ALA A 106 23.23 19.70 5.50
N THR A 107 23.94 20.29 4.52
CA THR A 107 24.94 19.56 3.72
C THR A 107 26.16 19.15 4.56
N LYS A 108 26.57 19.98 5.54
CA LYS A 108 27.71 19.69 6.42
C LYS A 108 27.34 18.75 7.57
N HIS A 109 26.12 18.87 8.08
CA HIS A 109 25.58 18.09 9.18
C HIS A 109 24.25 17.47 8.74
N PRO A 110 24.28 16.46 7.85
CA PRO A 110 23.06 15.83 7.38
C PRO A 110 22.32 15.20 8.56
N ASN A 111 21.03 15.49 8.69
CA ASN A 111 20.15 14.80 9.62
C ASN A 111 19.03 14.11 8.82
N PRO A 112 19.26 12.89 8.31
CA PRO A 112 18.25 12.17 7.55
C PRO A 112 17.09 11.64 8.43
N GLY A 113 17.14 11.89 9.75
CA GLY A 113 16.27 11.27 10.74
C GLY A 113 16.62 9.81 11.00
N ARG A 114 15.90 9.18 11.93
CA ARG A 114 15.97 7.75 12.19
C ARG A 114 14.69 7.08 11.71
N THR A 115 14.83 6.06 10.88
CA THR A 115 13.74 5.14 10.56
C THR A 115 13.71 4.00 11.56
N GLU A 116 12.54 3.43 11.79
CA GLU A 116 12.41 2.21 12.59
C GLU A 116 13.21 1.07 11.96
N THR A 117 13.97 0.35 12.78
CA THR A 117 14.82 -0.78 12.35
C THR A 117 13.99 -1.94 11.81
N PHE A 118 12.79 -2.14 12.36
CA PHE A 118 11.87 -3.20 12.00
C PHE A 118 10.55 -2.59 11.52
N ARG A 119 10.19 -2.87 10.28
CA ARG A 119 8.88 -2.48 9.75
C ARG A 119 8.19 -3.70 9.15
N ARG A 120 7.08 -4.13 9.74
CA ARG A 120 6.24 -5.20 9.16
C ARG A 120 5.62 -4.72 7.85
N LEU A 121 5.39 -5.63 6.91
CA LEU A 121 4.56 -5.36 5.75
C LEU A 121 3.12 -5.09 6.19
N ASN A 122 2.53 -3.98 5.73
CA ASN A 122 1.09 -3.77 5.89
C ASN A 122 0.30 -4.71 4.95
N ARG A 123 -1.03 -4.76 5.07
CA ARG A 123 -1.91 -5.61 4.24
C ARG A 123 -1.66 -5.44 2.73
N THR A 124 -1.55 -4.19 2.27
CA THR A 124 -1.35 -3.86 0.85
C THR A 124 0.02 -4.31 0.35
N GLU A 125 1.06 -4.05 1.14
CA GLU A 125 2.43 -4.48 0.88
C GLU A 125 2.55 -6.01 0.88
N TYR A 126 1.89 -6.70 1.80
CA TYR A 126 1.82 -8.16 1.83
C TYR A 126 1.15 -8.71 0.57
N GLN A 127 -0.02 -8.19 0.19
CA GLN A 127 -0.73 -8.57 -1.02
C GLN A 127 0.11 -8.39 -2.29
N ASN A 128 0.73 -7.22 -2.44
CA ASN A 128 1.61 -6.94 -3.58
C ASN A 128 2.87 -7.82 -3.58
N ALA A 129 3.45 -8.08 -2.41
CA ALA A 129 4.61 -8.95 -2.28
C ALA A 129 4.27 -10.39 -2.67
N ILE A 130 3.10 -10.91 -2.28
CA ILE A 130 2.61 -12.23 -2.71
C ILE A 130 2.40 -12.27 -4.23
N ARG A 131 1.74 -11.25 -4.80
CA ARG A 131 1.56 -11.14 -6.26
C ARG A 131 2.89 -11.17 -6.99
N ASP A 132 3.86 -10.36 -6.57
CA ASP A 132 5.14 -10.25 -7.28
C ASP A 132 6.05 -11.46 -7.04
N LEU A 133 5.97 -12.10 -5.86
CA LEU A 133 6.75 -13.29 -5.53
C LEU A 133 6.22 -14.54 -6.22
N LEU A 134 4.89 -14.71 -6.24
CA LEU A 134 4.22 -15.95 -6.60
C LEU A 134 3.30 -15.82 -7.81
N ALA A 135 3.21 -14.67 -8.47
CA ALA A 135 2.25 -14.42 -9.56
C ALA A 135 0.81 -14.82 -9.16
N LEU A 136 0.42 -14.47 -7.93
CA LEU A 136 -0.86 -14.85 -7.33
C LEU A 136 -1.55 -13.64 -6.70
N ASP A 137 -2.73 -13.30 -7.18
CA ASP A 137 -3.58 -12.27 -6.57
C ASP A 137 -4.37 -12.85 -5.39
N ILE A 138 -4.36 -12.13 -4.27
CA ILE A 138 -5.03 -12.51 -3.03
C ILE A 138 -5.80 -11.32 -2.47
N ASP A 139 -6.87 -11.58 -1.73
CA ASP A 139 -7.53 -10.55 -0.91
C ASP A 139 -6.93 -10.57 0.51
N ALA A 140 -5.97 -9.66 0.78
CA ALA A 140 -5.37 -9.57 2.10
C ALA A 140 -6.34 -9.03 3.17
N ALA A 141 -7.41 -8.33 2.80
CA ALA A 141 -8.40 -7.81 3.75
C ALA A 141 -9.24 -8.94 4.38
N ALA A 142 -9.50 -10.01 3.62
CA ALA A 142 -10.14 -11.23 4.13
C ALA A 142 -9.22 -12.06 5.04
N LEU A 143 -7.90 -12.01 4.82
CA LEU A 143 -6.93 -12.87 5.51
C LEU A 143 -6.38 -12.26 6.80
N LEU A 144 -5.97 -10.99 6.75
CA LEU A 144 -5.27 -10.30 7.83
C LEU A 144 -6.17 -9.24 8.45
N PRO A 145 -6.02 -8.85 9.73
CA PRO A 145 -6.74 -7.73 10.35
C PRO A 145 -6.19 -6.37 9.91
N LYS A 146 -6.97 -5.29 10.09
CA LYS A 146 -6.64 -3.96 9.56
C LYS A 146 -5.45 -3.39 10.32
N ASP A 147 -4.52 -2.77 9.59
CA ASP A 147 -3.38 -2.09 10.18
C ASP A 147 -3.81 -0.75 10.80
N ASP A 148 -3.13 -0.35 11.88
CA ASP A 148 -3.35 0.94 12.52
C ASP A 148 -2.83 2.07 11.63
N VAL A 149 -3.59 3.17 11.58
CA VAL A 149 -3.23 4.37 10.80
C VAL A 149 -2.58 5.40 11.72
N SER A 150 -1.40 5.88 11.34
CA SER A 150 -0.69 6.94 12.04
C SER A 150 -0.27 8.03 11.06
N HIS A 151 -0.52 9.29 11.39
CA HIS A 151 -0.29 10.45 10.50
C HIS A 151 -0.97 10.33 9.12
N GLY A 152 -2.06 9.57 9.02
CA GLY A 152 -2.74 9.27 7.75
C GLY A 152 -2.15 8.09 6.98
N PHE A 153 -1.10 7.45 7.48
CA PHE A 153 -0.41 6.33 6.84
C PHE A 153 -0.53 5.02 7.62
N ASP A 154 -0.77 3.91 6.92
CA ASP A 154 -0.92 2.54 7.47
C ASP A 154 0.40 1.73 7.49
N ASN A 155 1.52 2.37 7.16
CA ASN A 155 2.86 1.73 7.09
C ASN A 155 3.87 2.35 8.07
N VAL A 156 3.41 3.18 9.00
CA VAL A 156 4.26 3.95 9.93
C VAL A 156 4.42 3.26 11.29
N THR A 157 3.37 2.63 11.82
CA THR A 157 3.33 2.06 13.18
C THR A 157 3.30 0.53 13.23
N VAL A 158 3.82 -0.12 12.18
CA VAL A 158 3.70 -1.57 11.97
C VAL A 158 4.87 -2.34 12.60
N GLY A 159 5.18 -2.09 13.87
CA GLY A 159 6.27 -2.77 14.60
C GLY A 159 5.84 -4.03 15.36
N ASN A 160 4.57 -4.13 15.78
CA ASN A 160 4.11 -5.17 16.71
C ASN A 160 3.43 -6.36 16.00
N LEU A 161 3.63 -7.57 16.52
CA LEU A 161 2.92 -8.79 16.16
C LEU A 161 2.17 -9.33 17.37
N SER A 162 0.84 -9.15 17.42
CA SER A 162 0.02 -9.81 18.42
C SER A 162 -0.08 -11.32 18.12
N PRO A 163 -0.34 -12.17 19.14
CA PRO A 163 -0.55 -13.60 18.92
C PRO A 163 -1.64 -13.89 17.88
N THR A 164 -2.74 -13.12 17.90
CA THR A 164 -3.82 -13.22 16.92
C THR A 164 -3.33 -12.91 15.51
N LEU A 165 -2.52 -11.85 15.35
CA LEU A 165 -1.97 -11.47 14.05
C LEU A 165 -1.03 -12.54 13.51
N LEU A 166 -0.16 -13.12 14.36
CA LEU A 166 0.71 -14.24 13.97
C LEU A 166 -0.11 -15.45 13.51
N SER A 167 -1.16 -15.82 14.24
CA SER A 167 -2.07 -16.91 13.83
C SER A 167 -2.72 -16.63 12.48
N ARG A 168 -3.11 -15.38 12.20
CA ARG A 168 -3.66 -14.99 10.88
C ARG A 168 -2.61 -15.08 9.78
N TYR A 169 -1.36 -14.69 10.03
CA TYR A 169 -0.27 -14.87 9.07
C TYR A 169 0.01 -16.35 8.78
N LEU A 170 -0.03 -17.23 9.78
CA LEU A 170 0.11 -18.67 9.60
C LEU A 170 -1.00 -19.23 8.69
N SER A 171 -2.26 -18.92 8.99
CA SER A 171 -3.39 -19.36 8.17
C SER A 171 -3.34 -18.77 6.75
N ALA A 172 -2.93 -17.50 6.62
CA ALA A 172 -2.75 -16.85 5.33
C ALA A 172 -1.65 -17.52 4.52
N ALA A 173 -0.48 -17.74 5.09
CA ALA A 173 0.65 -18.40 4.43
C ALA A 173 0.32 -19.82 3.96
N GLN A 174 -0.42 -20.59 4.76
CA GLN A 174 -0.90 -21.92 4.36
C GLN A 174 -1.89 -21.83 3.19
N LYS A 175 -2.89 -20.93 3.26
CA LYS A 175 -3.86 -20.74 2.17
C LYS A 175 -3.14 -20.30 0.89
N VAL A 176 -2.26 -19.30 0.98
CA VAL A 176 -1.49 -18.76 -0.14
C VAL A 176 -0.58 -19.81 -0.75
N SER A 177 0.20 -20.54 0.04
CA SER A 177 1.13 -21.56 -0.46
C SER A 177 0.39 -22.70 -1.17
N ARG A 178 -0.75 -23.11 -0.62
CA ARG A 178 -1.61 -24.12 -1.22
C ARG A 178 -2.21 -23.68 -2.55
N LEU A 179 -2.73 -22.45 -2.61
CA LEU A 179 -3.24 -21.86 -3.86
C LEU A 179 -2.13 -21.73 -4.90
N ALA A 180 -0.94 -21.27 -4.49
CA ALA A 180 0.20 -21.03 -5.35
C ALA A 180 0.75 -22.33 -5.98
N VAL A 181 0.88 -23.38 -5.17
CA VAL A 181 1.28 -24.71 -5.66
C VAL A 181 0.11 -25.42 -6.38
N GLY A 182 -1.12 -25.06 -6.08
CA GLY A 182 -2.31 -25.72 -6.61
C GLY A 182 -2.52 -27.09 -5.98
N LEU A 183 -2.37 -27.24 -4.65
CA LEU A 183 -2.74 -28.47 -3.93
C LEU A 183 -4.23 -28.47 -3.54
N PRO A 184 -4.90 -29.64 -3.48
CA PRO A 184 -6.34 -29.66 -3.26
C PRO A 184 -6.66 -29.29 -1.80
N HIS A 185 -7.76 -28.58 -1.60
CA HIS A 185 -8.40 -28.58 -0.29
C HIS A 185 -9.12 -29.93 -0.11
N GLY A 186 -8.98 -30.53 1.07
CA GLY A 186 -9.73 -31.75 1.43
C GLY A 186 -11.27 -31.55 1.47
N VAL A 187 -11.74 -30.30 1.38
CA VAL A 187 -13.16 -29.94 1.26
C VAL A 187 -13.29 -28.85 0.18
N PRO A 188 -14.15 -29.02 -0.85
CA PRO A 188 -14.48 -27.94 -1.77
C PRO A 188 -14.98 -26.73 -0.98
N GLY A 189 -14.20 -25.65 -0.99
CA GLY A 189 -14.61 -24.36 -0.44
C GLY A 189 -15.51 -23.62 -1.41
N GLY A 190 -16.10 -22.52 -0.94
CA GLY A 190 -16.70 -21.54 -1.82
C GLY A 190 -16.24 -20.14 -1.45
N ASP A 191 -15.89 -19.35 -2.45
CA ASP A 191 -15.66 -17.91 -2.27
C ASP A 191 -16.95 -17.16 -2.59
N THR A 192 -17.29 -16.20 -1.75
CA THR A 192 -18.53 -15.43 -1.86
C THR A 192 -18.22 -13.95 -1.98
N PHE A 193 -18.65 -13.36 -3.09
CA PHE A 193 -18.45 -11.96 -3.43
C PHE A 193 -19.79 -11.24 -3.25
N ARG A 194 -19.87 -10.39 -2.24
CA ARG A 194 -21.04 -9.54 -2.00
C ARG A 194 -20.84 -8.20 -2.67
N LEU A 195 -21.81 -7.82 -3.49
CA LEU A 195 -21.84 -6.49 -4.06
C LEU A 195 -22.37 -5.51 -3.02
N ARG A 196 -21.90 -4.27 -3.12
CA ARG A 196 -22.35 -3.17 -2.29
C ARG A 196 -23.85 -2.95 -2.48
N PRO A 197 -24.66 -2.96 -1.40
CA PRO A 197 -26.12 -2.88 -1.51
C PRO A 197 -26.60 -1.51 -2.01
N ASP A 198 -25.77 -0.49 -1.91
CA ASP A 198 -26.00 0.88 -2.39
C ASP A 198 -25.60 1.10 -3.86
N LEU A 199 -25.08 0.09 -4.57
CA LEU A 199 -24.82 0.21 -6.01
C LEU A 199 -26.12 0.17 -6.81
N THR A 200 -26.29 1.12 -7.72
CA THR A 200 -27.49 1.18 -8.57
C THR A 200 -27.58 0.01 -9.54
N GLN A 201 -26.45 -0.39 -10.12
CA GLN A 201 -26.35 -1.43 -11.15
C GLN A 201 -27.17 -1.12 -12.43
N GLU A 202 -27.43 0.16 -12.67
CA GLU A 202 -28.11 0.65 -13.88
C GLU A 202 -27.12 1.01 -15.01
N GLU A 203 -25.85 1.22 -14.65
CA GLU A 203 -24.80 1.61 -15.58
C GLU A 203 -23.90 0.43 -16.00
N HIS A 204 -23.16 0.66 -17.08
CA HIS A 204 -22.17 -0.29 -17.56
C HIS A 204 -20.99 -0.40 -16.59
N VAL A 205 -20.58 -1.62 -16.30
CA VAL A 205 -19.39 -1.91 -15.49
C VAL A 205 -18.19 -2.07 -16.43
N GLU A 206 -17.13 -1.30 -16.20
CA GLU A 206 -15.92 -1.32 -17.02
C GLU A 206 -15.36 -2.76 -17.16
N GLY A 207 -15.05 -3.15 -18.39
CA GLY A 207 -14.51 -4.46 -18.74
C GLY A 207 -15.55 -5.52 -19.13
N LEU A 208 -16.83 -5.31 -18.83
CA LEU A 208 -17.92 -6.17 -19.32
C LEU A 208 -18.27 -5.85 -20.79
N PRO A 209 -19.04 -6.70 -21.49
CA PRO A 209 -19.47 -6.43 -22.86
C PRO A 209 -20.28 -5.14 -22.98
N LEU A 210 -20.13 -4.43 -24.10
CA LEU A 210 -20.98 -3.27 -24.40
C LEU A 210 -22.44 -3.72 -24.55
N GLY A 211 -23.37 -2.90 -24.08
CA GLY A 211 -24.78 -3.27 -24.06
C GLY A 211 -25.20 -4.09 -22.83
N THR A 212 -24.34 -4.20 -21.80
CA THR A 212 -24.70 -4.74 -20.49
C THR A 212 -24.82 -3.63 -19.44
N ARG A 213 -25.47 -3.94 -18.31
CA ARG A 213 -25.57 -3.09 -17.12
C ARG A 213 -25.38 -3.90 -15.85
N GLY A 214 -24.85 -3.24 -14.83
CA GLY A 214 -24.81 -3.78 -13.48
C GLY A 214 -23.98 -5.06 -13.31
N GLY A 215 -24.10 -5.64 -12.12
CA GLY A 215 -23.35 -6.81 -11.71
C GLY A 215 -21.88 -6.52 -11.40
N ALA A 216 -20.99 -7.46 -11.70
CA ALA A 216 -19.57 -7.35 -11.36
C ALA A 216 -18.68 -8.12 -12.36
N LEU A 217 -17.46 -7.62 -12.54
CA LEU A 217 -16.34 -8.32 -13.16
C LEU A 217 -15.34 -8.70 -12.06
N LEU A 218 -15.24 -9.99 -11.76
CA LEU A 218 -14.41 -10.54 -10.70
C LEU A 218 -13.17 -11.20 -11.29
N VAL A 219 -11.99 -10.81 -10.82
CA VAL A 219 -10.77 -11.56 -11.10
C VAL A 219 -10.63 -12.65 -10.04
N HIS A 220 -10.71 -13.91 -10.44
CA HIS A 220 -10.63 -15.06 -9.53
C HIS A 220 -9.53 -16.02 -9.97
N THR A 221 -8.71 -16.48 -9.03
CA THR A 221 -7.67 -17.47 -9.31
C THR A 221 -8.15 -18.87 -8.94
N PHE A 222 -8.43 -19.68 -9.95
CA PHE A 222 -8.79 -21.08 -9.77
C PHE A 222 -7.52 -21.90 -9.50
N PRO A 223 -7.42 -22.63 -8.37
CA PRO A 223 -6.18 -23.31 -7.99
C PRO A 223 -5.86 -24.52 -8.87
N ARG A 224 -6.86 -25.10 -9.55
CA ARG A 224 -6.74 -26.32 -10.37
C ARG A 224 -7.78 -26.35 -11.47
N ASP A 225 -7.53 -27.20 -12.47
CA ASP A 225 -8.52 -27.55 -13.48
C ASP A 225 -9.66 -28.34 -12.81
N GLY A 226 -10.90 -28.03 -13.14
CA GLY A 226 -12.05 -28.80 -12.67
C GLY A 226 -13.38 -28.11 -12.92
N GLU A 227 -14.44 -28.73 -12.41
CA GLU A 227 -15.78 -28.18 -12.52
C GLU A 227 -16.04 -27.17 -11.41
N CYS A 228 -16.48 -25.97 -11.76
CA CYS A 228 -16.86 -24.95 -10.79
C CYS A 228 -18.35 -24.65 -10.90
N GLU A 229 -18.98 -24.42 -9.76
CA GLU A 229 -20.38 -24.01 -9.68
C GLU A 229 -20.44 -22.54 -9.29
N ILE A 230 -21.07 -21.74 -10.14
CA ILE A 230 -21.30 -20.32 -9.93
C ILE A 230 -22.76 -20.16 -9.57
N GLN A 231 -23.02 -19.60 -8.39
CA GLN A 231 -24.36 -19.32 -7.89
C GLN A 231 -24.55 -17.82 -7.73
N ILE A 232 -25.70 -17.32 -8.15
CA ILE A 232 -26.04 -15.90 -8.14
C ILE A 232 -27.26 -15.69 -7.24
N ARG A 233 -27.22 -14.64 -6.43
CA ARG A 233 -28.37 -14.19 -5.64
C ARG A 233 -28.69 -12.74 -5.98
N LEU A 234 -29.96 -12.46 -6.26
CA LEU A 234 -30.44 -11.12 -6.58
C LEU A 234 -30.73 -10.30 -5.30
N THR A 235 -30.71 -8.98 -5.46
CA THR A 235 -31.03 -8.02 -4.40
C THR A 235 -32.51 -8.08 -4.07
N ARG A 236 -32.82 -8.06 -2.77
CA ARG A 236 -34.18 -8.13 -2.23
C ARG A 236 -34.48 -6.97 -1.31
N ASP A 237 -35.75 -6.59 -1.25
CA ASP A 237 -36.26 -5.62 -0.30
C ASP A 237 -36.54 -6.24 1.08
N ARG A 238 -37.18 -5.47 1.97
CA ARG A 238 -37.54 -5.92 3.32
C ARG A 238 -38.68 -6.94 3.35
N ASN A 239 -39.40 -7.11 2.26
CA ASN A 239 -40.45 -8.11 2.08
C ASN A 239 -39.92 -9.36 1.38
N GLU A 240 -38.61 -9.46 1.17
CA GLU A 240 -37.93 -10.52 0.41
C GLU A 240 -38.33 -10.56 -1.09
N GLU A 241 -38.92 -9.49 -1.63
CA GLU A 241 -39.22 -9.34 -3.05
C GLU A 241 -37.99 -8.84 -3.81
N ILE A 242 -37.86 -9.21 -5.10
CA ILE A 242 -36.76 -8.73 -5.94
C ILE A 242 -37.14 -7.38 -6.55
N GLU A 243 -36.49 -6.32 -6.06
CA GLU A 243 -36.73 -4.95 -6.50
C GLU A 243 -36.49 -4.78 -8.01
N GLY A 244 -37.39 -4.05 -8.69
CA GLY A 244 -37.27 -3.74 -10.13
C GLY A 244 -37.59 -4.91 -11.07
N LEU A 245 -37.91 -6.12 -10.57
CA LEU A 245 -38.27 -7.26 -11.40
C LEU A 245 -39.76 -7.21 -11.79
N HIS A 246 -40.12 -6.31 -12.70
CA HIS A 246 -41.48 -6.16 -13.22
C HIS A 246 -41.71 -6.88 -14.55
N GLU A 247 -40.63 -7.18 -15.27
CA GLU A 247 -40.62 -7.87 -16.56
C GLU A 247 -39.42 -8.82 -16.66
N PRO A 248 -39.38 -9.73 -17.66
CA PRO A 248 -38.24 -10.61 -17.88
C PRO A 248 -36.95 -9.84 -18.21
N HIS A 249 -35.85 -10.23 -17.57
CA HIS A 249 -34.52 -9.68 -17.75
C HIS A 249 -33.53 -10.79 -18.12
N GLU A 250 -32.62 -10.51 -19.04
CA GLU A 250 -31.56 -11.45 -19.41
C GLU A 250 -30.31 -11.20 -18.57
N LEU A 251 -29.85 -12.23 -17.88
CA LEU A 251 -28.65 -12.24 -17.05
C LEU A 251 -27.59 -13.14 -17.70
N GLU A 252 -26.38 -12.62 -17.88
CA GLU A 252 -25.25 -13.34 -18.47
C GLU A 252 -24.18 -13.65 -17.43
N VAL A 253 -23.66 -14.87 -17.50
CA VAL A 253 -22.43 -15.30 -16.85
C VAL A 253 -21.36 -15.44 -17.92
N LEU A 254 -20.25 -14.75 -17.72
CA LEU A 254 -19.13 -14.63 -18.65
C LEU A 254 -17.88 -15.19 -17.99
N LEU A 255 -17.14 -16.05 -18.69
CA LEU A 255 -15.79 -16.45 -18.30
C LEU A 255 -14.83 -15.97 -19.37
N ASP A 256 -13.85 -15.14 -18.99
CA ASP A 256 -12.88 -14.53 -19.91
C ASP A 256 -13.52 -13.86 -21.14
N ARG A 257 -14.63 -13.15 -20.90
CA ARG A 257 -15.46 -12.45 -21.88
C ARG A 257 -16.32 -13.36 -22.77
N GLU A 258 -16.23 -14.68 -22.64
CA GLU A 258 -17.12 -15.61 -23.34
C GLU A 258 -18.37 -15.87 -22.50
N CYS A 259 -19.55 -15.75 -23.11
CA CYS A 259 -20.82 -16.04 -22.44
C CYS A 259 -20.97 -17.55 -22.25
N VAL A 260 -20.79 -18.03 -21.03
CA VAL A 260 -20.91 -19.45 -20.67
C VAL A 260 -22.36 -19.83 -20.34
N LYS A 261 -23.16 -18.88 -19.85
CA LYS A 261 -24.56 -19.11 -19.52
C LYS A 261 -25.36 -17.82 -19.61
N ARG A 262 -26.57 -17.94 -20.16
CA ARG A 262 -27.60 -16.92 -20.10
C ARG A 262 -28.80 -17.46 -19.32
N PHE A 263 -29.38 -16.62 -18.46
CA PHE A 263 -30.57 -16.89 -17.68
C PHE A 263 -31.63 -15.83 -17.98
N THR A 264 -32.88 -16.25 -18.09
CA THR A 264 -34.02 -15.34 -18.09
C THR A 264 -34.57 -15.26 -16.67
N VAL A 265 -34.43 -14.09 -16.04
CA VAL A 265 -34.99 -13.76 -14.72
C VAL A 265 -36.35 -13.12 -14.95
N ALA A 266 -37.44 -13.76 -14.55
CA ALA A 266 -38.79 -13.25 -14.74
C ALA A 266 -39.55 -13.15 -13.41
N PRO A 267 -40.51 -12.22 -13.29
CA PRO A 267 -41.36 -12.13 -12.11
C PRO A 267 -42.13 -13.46 -11.92
N PRO A 268 -42.20 -13.98 -10.68
CA PRO A 268 -42.91 -15.23 -10.39
C PRO A 268 -44.42 -15.07 -10.56
N ALA A 269 -45.08 -16.07 -11.18
CA ALA A 269 -46.52 -16.01 -11.46
C ALA A 269 -47.40 -15.99 -10.20
N ASP A 270 -46.95 -16.65 -9.14
CA ASP A 270 -47.61 -16.72 -7.83
C ASP A 270 -47.19 -15.60 -6.87
N LYS A 271 -46.39 -14.63 -7.36
CA LYS A 271 -45.77 -13.55 -6.58
C LYS A 271 -44.84 -14.06 -5.45
N ASN A 272 -44.44 -15.33 -5.47
CA ASN A 272 -43.48 -15.87 -4.52
C ASN A 272 -42.05 -15.73 -5.08
N PHE A 273 -41.28 -14.80 -4.51
CA PHE A 273 -39.91 -14.53 -4.94
C PHE A 273 -38.86 -15.51 -4.37
N ASP A 274 -39.21 -16.39 -3.44
CA ASP A 274 -38.25 -17.28 -2.75
C ASP A 274 -37.45 -18.17 -3.70
N THR A 275 -38.07 -18.57 -4.82
CA THR A 275 -37.49 -19.55 -5.75
C THR A 275 -36.87 -18.93 -7.00
N VAL A 276 -36.94 -17.60 -7.16
CA VAL A 276 -36.47 -16.91 -8.38
C VAL A 276 -34.96 -17.08 -8.59
N ASP A 277 -34.18 -17.16 -7.52
CA ASP A 277 -32.72 -17.37 -7.57
C ASP A 277 -32.33 -18.86 -7.74
N ALA A 278 -33.23 -19.80 -7.46
CA ALA A 278 -32.92 -21.24 -7.49
C ALA A 278 -32.34 -21.74 -8.83
N PRO A 279 -32.81 -21.29 -10.01
CA PRO A 279 -32.21 -21.67 -11.29
C PRO A 279 -30.92 -20.90 -11.63
N LEU A 280 -30.54 -19.86 -10.86
CA LEU A 280 -29.40 -18.98 -11.16
C LEU A 280 -28.07 -19.60 -10.67
N GLN A 281 -27.83 -20.81 -11.15
CA GLN A 281 -26.61 -21.54 -10.90
C GLN A 281 -26.13 -22.23 -12.18
N VAL A 282 -24.82 -22.21 -12.43
CA VAL A 282 -24.21 -22.89 -13.57
C VAL A 282 -22.98 -23.65 -13.10
N ARG A 283 -22.88 -24.91 -13.56
CA ARG A 283 -21.67 -25.72 -13.41
C ARG A 283 -20.93 -25.77 -14.74
N LEU A 284 -19.64 -25.48 -14.72
CA LEU A 284 -18.81 -25.41 -15.91
C LEU A 284 -17.37 -25.87 -15.64
N PRO A 285 -16.68 -26.44 -16.64
CA PRO A 285 -15.25 -26.68 -16.57
C PRO A 285 -14.49 -25.35 -16.60
N VAL A 286 -13.52 -25.21 -15.70
CA VAL A 286 -12.63 -24.04 -15.64
C VAL A 286 -11.18 -24.53 -15.54
N ALA A 287 -10.29 -23.90 -16.28
CA ALA A 287 -8.86 -24.16 -16.20
C ALA A 287 -8.26 -23.54 -14.93
N ALA A 288 -7.11 -24.04 -14.48
CA ALA A 288 -6.37 -23.46 -13.38
C ALA A 288 -5.75 -22.12 -13.80
N GLY A 289 -5.78 -21.15 -12.89
CA GLY A 289 -5.14 -19.85 -13.07
C GLY A 289 -6.10 -18.68 -12.86
N PRO A 290 -5.62 -17.46 -13.11
CA PRO A 290 -6.45 -16.26 -13.04
C PRO A 290 -7.42 -16.22 -14.22
N HIS A 291 -8.70 -16.06 -13.91
CA HIS A 291 -9.79 -15.92 -14.86
C HIS A 291 -10.66 -14.71 -14.50
N GLN A 292 -11.31 -14.13 -15.49
CA GLN A 292 -12.27 -13.05 -15.31
C GLN A 292 -13.69 -13.60 -15.35
N LEU A 293 -14.37 -13.59 -14.20
CA LEU A 293 -15.78 -13.95 -14.09
C LEU A 293 -16.65 -12.70 -14.12
N GLY A 294 -17.37 -12.50 -15.22
CA GLY A 294 -18.40 -11.47 -15.33
C GLY A 294 -19.77 -12.03 -15.00
N VAL A 295 -20.56 -11.34 -14.19
CA VAL A 295 -22.00 -11.59 -14.07
C VAL A 295 -22.71 -10.26 -14.26
N THR A 296 -23.59 -10.15 -15.24
CA THR A 296 -24.16 -8.86 -15.66
C THR A 296 -25.50 -9.02 -16.35
N PHE A 297 -26.35 -8.00 -16.33
CA PHE A 297 -27.60 -7.99 -17.07
C PHE A 297 -27.40 -7.41 -18.46
N LEU A 298 -28.12 -7.91 -19.46
CA LEU A 298 -28.24 -7.21 -20.73
C LEU A 298 -28.99 -5.88 -20.49
N LYS A 299 -28.45 -4.80 -21.06
CA LYS A 299 -29.09 -3.49 -21.02
C LYS A 299 -30.19 -3.46 -22.08
N ASN A 300 -31.44 -3.48 -21.63
CA ASN A 300 -32.57 -3.19 -22.51
C ASN A 300 -32.50 -1.72 -22.93
N PRO A 301 -32.38 -1.40 -24.24
CA PRO A 301 -32.27 -0.03 -24.72
C PRO A 301 -33.59 0.74 -24.66
N SER A 302 -34.70 0.04 -24.41
CA SER A 302 -36.04 0.62 -24.27
C SER A 302 -36.30 0.97 -22.81
N GLU A 303 -35.90 2.18 -22.41
CA GLU A 303 -36.62 3.04 -21.46
C GLU A 303 -35.74 4.25 -21.16
N LEU A 304 -35.72 5.22 -22.09
CA LEU A 304 -35.64 6.59 -21.62
C LEU A 304 -36.92 6.81 -20.82
N LEU A 305 -36.81 6.86 -19.49
CA LEU A 305 -37.92 7.26 -18.63
C LEU A 305 -38.41 8.63 -19.09
N GLU A 306 -39.52 8.68 -19.84
CA GLU A 306 -40.16 9.91 -20.27
C GLU A 306 -40.97 10.49 -19.09
N THR A 307 -40.26 10.96 -18.06
CA THR A 307 -40.84 11.61 -16.90
C THR A 307 -40.71 13.12 -17.02
N LYS A 308 -41.71 13.86 -16.52
CA LYS A 308 -41.68 15.35 -16.50
C LYS A 308 -40.51 15.94 -15.69
N ARG A 309 -39.84 15.13 -14.88
CA ARG A 309 -38.66 15.48 -14.09
C ARG A 309 -37.59 14.45 -14.37
N GLN A 310 -36.35 14.90 -14.48
CA GLN A 310 -35.20 14.00 -14.51
C GLN A 310 -35.22 13.16 -13.22
N PRO A 311 -35.20 11.82 -13.30
CA PRO A 311 -35.06 10.98 -12.12
C PRO A 311 -33.70 11.24 -11.45
N TYR A 312 -33.61 10.98 -10.14
CA TYR A 312 -32.31 10.96 -9.47
C TYR A 312 -31.43 9.88 -10.11
N ASN A 313 -30.11 10.09 -10.18
CA ASN A 313 -29.19 9.09 -10.69
C ASN A 313 -29.06 7.89 -9.72
N ALA A 314 -29.40 8.11 -8.45
CA ALA A 314 -29.40 7.09 -7.40
C ALA A 314 -30.66 6.21 -7.42
N HIS A 315 -30.47 4.91 -7.67
CA HIS A 315 -31.48 3.84 -7.70
C HIS A 315 -30.98 2.58 -6.98
N TYR A 316 -31.06 2.52 -5.65
CA TYR A 316 -30.49 1.40 -4.88
C TYR A 316 -31.31 0.92 -3.66
N ASN A 317 -32.45 1.54 -3.33
CA ASN A 317 -33.36 1.07 -2.27
C ASN A 317 -34.83 1.45 -2.48
N LEU A 318 -35.75 0.56 -2.12
CA LEU A 318 -37.20 0.73 -2.32
C LEU A 318 -37.81 2.06 -1.82
N HIS A 319 -37.33 2.59 -0.68
CA HIS A 319 -38.04 3.65 0.04
C HIS A 319 -37.69 5.08 -0.39
N ARG A 320 -36.44 5.33 -0.79
CA ARG A 320 -35.97 6.66 -1.18
C ARG A 320 -35.53 6.71 -2.64
N HIS A 321 -34.94 5.63 -3.12
CA HIS A 321 -34.27 5.53 -4.41
C HIS A 321 -34.63 4.20 -5.07
N PRO A 322 -35.91 3.94 -5.37
CA PRO A 322 -36.37 2.63 -5.81
C PRO A 322 -35.56 2.19 -7.03
N ARG A 323 -35.15 0.92 -7.03
CA ARG A 323 -34.47 0.32 -8.18
C ARG A 323 -35.42 0.30 -9.36
N LEU A 324 -34.90 0.64 -10.53
CA LEU A 324 -35.65 0.57 -11.78
C LEU A 324 -35.65 -0.86 -12.31
N THR A 325 -34.53 -1.55 -12.11
CA THR A 325 -34.29 -2.88 -12.66
C THR A 325 -33.65 -3.80 -11.60
N PRO A 326 -33.72 -5.14 -11.76
CA PRO A 326 -33.10 -6.07 -10.83
C PRO A 326 -31.57 -5.91 -10.79
N ALA A 327 -31.01 -6.20 -9.62
CA ALA A 327 -29.60 -6.06 -9.31
C ALA A 327 -29.05 -7.33 -8.65
N ILE A 328 -27.75 -7.57 -8.79
CA ILE A 328 -27.05 -8.71 -8.18
C ILE A 328 -26.64 -8.35 -6.74
N TYR A 329 -26.99 -9.20 -5.78
CA TYR A 329 -26.55 -9.04 -4.39
C TYR A 329 -25.25 -9.78 -4.11
N GLN A 330 -25.14 -11.01 -4.62
CA GLN A 330 -24.04 -11.90 -4.30
C GLN A 330 -23.73 -12.86 -5.45
N ILE A 331 -22.44 -13.14 -5.64
CA ILE A 331 -21.92 -14.17 -6.54
C ILE A 331 -21.09 -15.13 -5.69
N SER A 332 -21.42 -16.42 -5.71
CA SER A 332 -20.67 -17.48 -5.04
C SER A 332 -20.01 -18.39 -6.06
N ILE A 333 -18.74 -18.73 -5.84
CA ILE A 333 -17.97 -19.67 -6.66
C ILE A 333 -17.63 -20.86 -5.78
N HIS A 334 -18.10 -22.05 -6.15
CA HIS A 334 -17.84 -23.31 -5.45
C HIS A 334 -17.00 -24.26 -6.29
N GLY A 335 -16.08 -25.00 -5.66
CA GLY A 335 -15.16 -25.92 -6.34
C GLY A 335 -13.70 -25.47 -6.29
N PRO A 336 -12.83 -25.96 -7.18
CA PRO A 336 -13.10 -26.89 -8.29
C PRO A 336 -13.42 -28.33 -7.82
N TYR A 337 -14.43 -28.94 -8.42
CA TYR A 337 -14.84 -30.33 -8.24
C TYR A 337 -14.16 -31.23 -9.29
N GLY A 338 -13.92 -32.50 -8.93
CA GLY A 338 -13.43 -33.51 -9.89
C GLY A 338 -11.99 -33.34 -10.36
N SER A 339 -11.24 -32.41 -9.78
CA SER A 339 -9.84 -32.14 -10.14
C SER A 339 -8.90 -33.26 -9.71
N LYS A 340 -8.11 -33.82 -10.64
CA LYS A 340 -7.12 -34.87 -10.36
C LYS A 340 -5.68 -34.36 -10.35
N GLU A 341 -5.35 -33.38 -11.19
CA GLU A 341 -3.99 -32.86 -11.34
C GLU A 341 -3.94 -31.34 -11.09
N PRO A 342 -2.81 -30.82 -10.58
CA PRO A 342 -2.59 -29.38 -10.57
C PRO A 342 -2.45 -28.85 -12.01
N GLY A 343 -3.24 -27.85 -12.40
CA GLY A 343 -3.16 -27.24 -13.74
C GLY A 343 -1.91 -26.34 -13.93
N ASP A 344 -1.77 -25.73 -15.12
CA ASP A 344 -0.64 -24.86 -15.45
C ASP A 344 -0.91 -23.37 -15.13
N THR A 345 -0.63 -22.97 -13.89
CA THR A 345 -0.85 -21.59 -13.44
C THR A 345 0.41 -20.72 -13.56
N PRO A 346 0.26 -19.38 -13.70
CA PRO A 346 1.39 -18.45 -13.62
C PRO A 346 2.22 -18.67 -12.34
N SER A 347 1.56 -18.96 -11.22
CA SER A 347 2.21 -19.24 -9.95
C SER A 347 3.08 -20.48 -9.97
N ARG A 348 2.57 -21.58 -10.55
CA ARG A 348 3.34 -22.82 -10.69
C ARG A 348 4.54 -22.64 -11.63
N ARG A 349 4.40 -21.86 -12.70
CA ARG A 349 5.54 -21.51 -13.57
C ARG A 349 6.60 -20.69 -12.82
N GLN A 350 6.16 -19.79 -11.94
CA GLN A 350 7.04 -18.97 -11.11
C GLN A 350 7.77 -19.78 -10.03
N ILE A 351 7.09 -20.74 -9.40
CA ILE A 351 7.63 -21.57 -8.31
C ILE A 351 8.52 -22.68 -8.86
N PHE A 352 8.03 -23.46 -9.82
CA PHE A 352 8.64 -24.72 -10.23
C PHE A 352 9.69 -24.56 -11.33
N GLY A 353 10.71 -23.73 -11.08
CA GLY A 353 11.91 -23.63 -11.93
C GLY A 353 12.78 -24.90 -11.92
N CYS A 354 12.48 -25.87 -11.06
CA CYS A 354 13.03 -27.22 -11.05
C CYS A 354 11.91 -28.21 -10.78
N ARG A 355 11.85 -29.29 -11.56
CA ARG A 355 11.01 -30.45 -11.28
C ARG A 355 11.88 -31.70 -11.31
N PRO A 356 11.83 -32.55 -10.27
CA PRO A 356 12.59 -33.78 -10.26
C PRO A 356 12.06 -34.71 -11.35
N THR A 357 12.96 -35.29 -12.13
CA THR A 357 12.61 -36.26 -13.18
C THR A 357 12.95 -37.70 -12.77
N LYS A 358 13.84 -37.84 -11.78
CA LYS A 358 14.29 -39.12 -11.23
C LYS A 358 14.25 -39.09 -9.70
N PRO A 359 14.01 -40.24 -9.05
CA PRO A 359 14.21 -40.38 -7.61
C PRO A 359 15.64 -39.99 -7.21
N GLY A 360 15.78 -39.22 -6.13
CA GLY A 360 17.05 -38.68 -5.64
C GLY A 360 17.34 -37.23 -6.06
N GLU A 361 16.61 -36.68 -7.03
CA GLU A 361 16.79 -35.28 -7.49
C GLU A 361 15.97 -34.27 -6.67
N GLU A 362 15.04 -34.74 -5.84
CA GLU A 362 14.00 -33.92 -5.21
C GLU A 362 14.57 -32.85 -4.29
N ASP A 363 15.46 -33.20 -3.36
CA ASP A 363 16.04 -32.24 -2.42
C ASP A 363 16.83 -31.15 -3.15
N ARG A 364 17.62 -31.51 -4.18
CA ARG A 364 18.37 -30.55 -5.00
C ARG A 364 17.44 -29.61 -5.76
N CYS A 365 16.34 -30.13 -6.31
CA CYS A 365 15.35 -29.31 -6.97
C CYS A 365 14.66 -28.35 -5.99
N ALA A 366 14.30 -28.83 -4.80
CA ALA A 366 13.67 -28.02 -3.77
C ALA A 366 14.59 -26.90 -3.28
N GLU A 367 15.88 -27.17 -3.06
CA GLU A 367 16.86 -26.15 -2.72
C GLU A 367 16.96 -25.08 -3.80
N ARG A 368 16.93 -25.44 -5.08
CA ARG A 368 16.98 -24.46 -6.19
C ARG A 368 15.72 -23.58 -6.22
N VAL A 369 14.55 -24.19 -6.06
CA VAL A 369 13.26 -23.48 -6.01
C VAL A 369 13.21 -22.52 -4.82
N LEU A 370 13.52 -23.01 -3.62
CA LEU A 370 13.47 -22.22 -2.39
C LEU A 370 14.52 -21.11 -2.40
N SER A 371 15.74 -21.37 -2.89
CA SER A 371 16.78 -20.33 -3.00
C SER A 371 16.34 -19.17 -3.89
N ALA A 372 15.71 -19.46 -5.03
CA ALA A 372 15.22 -18.43 -5.95
C ALA A 372 14.09 -17.60 -5.32
N LEU A 373 13.12 -18.26 -4.68
CA LEU A 373 12.00 -17.58 -4.01
C LEU A 373 12.47 -16.76 -2.80
N MET A 374 13.30 -17.34 -1.94
CA MET A 374 13.78 -16.70 -0.72
C MET A 374 14.69 -15.50 -1.02
N ARG A 375 15.47 -15.52 -2.11
CA ARG A 375 16.27 -14.36 -2.51
C ARG A 375 15.40 -13.11 -2.69
N ARG A 376 14.26 -13.26 -3.37
CA ARG A 376 13.29 -12.18 -3.58
C ARG A 376 12.46 -11.90 -2.33
N ALA A 377 12.00 -12.94 -1.64
CA ALA A 377 11.18 -12.82 -0.44
C ALA A 377 11.91 -12.10 0.70
N TYR A 378 13.19 -12.43 0.94
CA TYR A 378 14.03 -11.84 1.99
C TYR A 378 14.82 -10.63 1.49
N ARG A 379 14.76 -10.35 0.18
CA ARG A 379 15.30 -9.13 -0.44
C ARG A 379 16.82 -9.03 -0.30
N ARG A 380 17.49 -10.19 -0.24
CA ARG A 380 18.94 -10.35 -0.07
C ARG A 380 19.39 -11.73 -0.57
N PRO A 381 20.70 -11.93 -0.78
CA PRO A 381 21.26 -13.26 -0.99
C PRO A 381 20.87 -14.24 0.13
N VAL A 382 20.58 -15.47 -0.27
CA VAL A 382 20.17 -16.57 0.63
C VAL A 382 21.42 -17.35 1.05
N THR A 383 21.54 -17.63 2.34
CA THR A 383 22.60 -18.45 2.90
C THR A 383 22.14 -19.90 3.09
N SER A 384 23.10 -20.82 3.31
CA SER A 384 22.78 -22.20 3.67
C SER A 384 22.01 -22.30 4.99
N GLU A 385 22.18 -21.33 5.90
CA GLU A 385 21.45 -21.29 7.17
C GLU A 385 19.97 -20.96 6.93
N ASP A 386 19.69 -19.97 6.08
CA ASP A 386 18.33 -19.56 5.74
C ASP A 386 17.51 -20.76 5.20
N LEU A 387 18.13 -21.67 4.44
CA LEU A 387 17.47 -22.83 3.83
C LEU A 387 17.12 -23.94 4.82
N LYS A 388 17.81 -24.05 5.98
CA LYS A 388 17.64 -25.20 6.89
C LYS A 388 16.21 -25.37 7.37
N GLY A 389 15.57 -24.27 7.79
CA GLY A 389 14.20 -24.26 8.29
C GLY A 389 13.20 -24.70 7.23
N PRO A 390 13.06 -23.98 6.10
CA PRO A 390 12.17 -24.37 5.00
C PRO A 390 12.44 -25.80 4.47
N MET A 391 13.70 -26.22 4.35
CA MET A 391 14.03 -27.57 3.90
C MET A 391 13.61 -28.66 4.90
N ALA A 392 13.56 -28.38 6.20
CA ALA A 392 13.04 -29.33 7.18
C ALA A 392 11.53 -29.57 7.00
N PHE A 393 10.75 -28.50 6.79
CA PHE A 393 9.32 -28.60 6.48
C PHE A 393 9.08 -29.31 5.15
N TYR A 394 9.90 -28.98 4.13
CA TYR A 394 9.88 -29.66 2.84
C TYR A 394 10.02 -31.18 2.98
N ARG A 395 11.10 -31.64 3.63
CA ARG A 395 11.40 -33.08 3.77
C ARG A 395 10.28 -33.83 4.50
N LYS A 396 9.73 -33.21 5.55
CA LYS A 396 8.62 -33.79 6.32
C LYS A 396 7.37 -33.99 5.44
N ALA A 397 6.89 -32.93 4.80
CA ALA A 397 5.67 -33.03 3.98
C ALA A 397 5.89 -33.86 2.71
N ARG A 398 7.09 -33.82 2.12
CA ARG A 398 7.46 -34.67 0.98
C ARG A 398 7.32 -36.15 1.31
N ALA A 399 7.79 -36.59 2.47
CA ALA A 399 7.74 -37.99 2.87
C ALA A 399 6.31 -38.53 2.97
N GLU A 400 5.34 -37.67 3.28
CA GLU A 400 3.93 -38.04 3.43
C GLU A 400 3.12 -37.89 2.14
N GLN A 401 3.36 -36.83 1.37
CA GLN A 401 2.44 -36.37 0.30
C GLN A 401 3.15 -35.97 -1.01
N GLY A 402 4.46 -36.22 -1.12
CA GLY A 402 5.23 -36.01 -2.34
C GLY A 402 5.81 -34.59 -2.53
N PHE A 403 6.53 -34.40 -3.63
CA PHE A 403 7.36 -33.22 -3.90
C PHE A 403 6.61 -31.89 -3.72
N GLU A 404 5.43 -31.76 -4.32
CA GLU A 404 4.66 -30.51 -4.31
C GLU A 404 4.15 -30.14 -2.90
N ALA A 405 3.72 -31.13 -2.11
CA ALA A 405 3.36 -30.93 -0.70
C ALA A 405 4.56 -30.50 0.15
N GLY A 406 5.74 -31.03 -0.16
CA GLY A 406 7.00 -30.52 0.38
C GLY A 406 7.18 -29.02 0.09
N ILE A 407 7.03 -28.61 -1.17
CA ILE A 407 7.21 -27.21 -1.58
C ILE A 407 6.17 -26.30 -0.93
N GLU A 408 4.91 -26.73 -0.82
CA GLU A 408 3.85 -25.98 -0.14
C GLU A 408 4.17 -25.72 1.34
N ALA A 409 4.65 -26.75 2.06
CA ALA A 409 5.00 -26.62 3.47
C ALA A 409 6.21 -25.70 3.68
N ALA A 410 7.21 -25.81 2.80
CA ALA A 410 8.38 -24.94 2.84
C ALA A 410 8.05 -23.49 2.48
N LEU A 411 7.21 -23.27 1.47
CA LEU A 411 6.73 -21.94 1.09
C LEU A 411 5.94 -21.31 2.23
N SER A 412 5.09 -22.08 2.92
CA SER A 412 4.37 -21.60 4.10
C SER A 412 5.33 -21.11 5.19
N ALA A 413 6.43 -21.82 5.41
CA ALA A 413 7.47 -21.39 6.35
C ALA A 413 8.18 -20.10 5.90
N VAL A 414 8.46 -19.97 4.59
CA VAL A 414 9.06 -18.75 4.03
C VAL A 414 8.15 -17.54 4.22
N LEU A 415 6.84 -17.67 3.97
CA LEU A 415 5.86 -16.58 4.04
C LEU A 415 5.50 -16.13 5.46
N VAL A 416 5.92 -16.86 6.50
CA VAL A 416 5.76 -16.46 7.91
C VAL A 416 7.10 -16.09 8.55
N SER A 417 8.21 -16.22 7.82
CA SER A 417 9.53 -15.83 8.30
C SER A 417 9.57 -14.33 8.63
N PRO A 418 10.22 -13.93 9.72
CA PRO A 418 10.48 -12.51 10.00
C PRO A 418 11.20 -11.81 8.85
N GLU A 419 12.09 -12.51 8.15
CA GLU A 419 12.82 -11.98 6.98
C GLU A 419 11.89 -11.64 5.80
N PHE A 420 10.71 -12.27 5.72
CA PHE A 420 9.68 -11.94 4.74
C PHE A 420 8.68 -10.90 5.27
N LEU A 421 8.16 -11.10 6.49
CA LEU A 421 7.14 -10.25 7.09
C LEU A 421 7.67 -8.86 7.48
N PHE A 422 8.96 -8.72 7.74
CA PHE A 422 9.57 -7.46 8.10
C PHE A 422 10.61 -7.01 7.08
N ARG A 423 10.63 -5.70 6.88
CA ARG A 423 11.74 -4.96 6.31
C ARG A 423 12.68 -4.63 7.46
N ILE A 424 13.80 -5.33 7.50
CA ILE A 424 14.82 -5.18 8.53
C ILE A 424 15.98 -4.39 7.94
N GLU A 425 16.29 -3.26 8.57
CA GLU A 425 17.41 -2.42 8.18
C GLU A 425 18.46 -2.43 9.29
N HIS A 426 19.55 -3.14 9.05
CA HIS A 426 20.63 -3.25 10.03
C HIS A 426 21.56 -2.05 9.96
N ASP A 427 21.88 -1.51 11.14
CA ASP A 427 22.96 -0.53 11.29
C ASP A 427 24.30 -1.19 10.87
N PRO A 428 25.15 -0.50 10.10
CA PRO A 428 26.45 -1.06 9.71
C PRO A 428 27.31 -1.38 10.94
N ALA A 429 28.02 -2.51 10.89
CA ALA A 429 28.91 -2.91 11.98
C ALA A 429 29.98 -1.84 12.23
N GLY A 430 30.22 -1.51 13.50
CA GLY A 430 31.26 -0.57 13.92
C GLY A 430 30.89 0.92 13.84
N VAL A 431 29.64 1.24 13.48
CA VAL A 431 29.15 2.63 13.51
C VAL A 431 28.63 2.98 14.91
N ALA A 432 29.08 4.11 15.47
CA ALA A 432 28.63 4.57 16.78
C ALA A 432 27.14 5.01 16.73
N PRO A 433 26.36 4.79 17.81
CA PRO A 433 24.97 5.23 17.88
C PRO A 433 24.80 6.72 17.54
N GLY A 434 23.80 7.04 16.73
CA GLY A 434 23.50 8.43 16.31
C GLY A 434 24.39 8.95 15.15
N THR A 435 25.34 8.15 14.67
CA THR A 435 26.16 8.54 13.51
C THR A 435 25.39 8.34 12.21
N VAL A 436 25.47 9.31 11.31
CA VAL A 436 24.89 9.23 9.98
C VAL A 436 25.71 8.28 9.13
N TYR A 437 25.06 7.33 8.47
CA TYR A 437 25.70 6.39 7.57
C TYR A 437 24.96 6.29 6.24
N ARG A 438 25.66 5.84 5.21
CA ARG A 438 25.07 5.53 3.91
C ARG A 438 24.40 4.16 3.98
N LEU A 439 23.16 4.06 3.49
CA LEU A 439 22.49 2.78 3.34
C LEU A 439 23.27 1.87 2.38
N GLY A 440 23.37 0.59 2.73
CA GLY A 440 23.83 -0.43 1.81
C GLY A 440 22.85 -0.63 0.64
N ASP A 441 23.36 -1.08 -0.50
CA ASP A 441 22.59 -1.16 -1.74
C ASP A 441 21.35 -2.07 -1.63
N LEU A 442 21.39 -3.15 -0.82
CA LEU A 442 20.24 -4.02 -0.57
C LEU A 442 19.12 -3.28 0.19
N ALA A 443 19.49 -2.52 1.22
CA ALA A 443 18.53 -1.68 1.96
C ALA A 443 17.97 -0.58 1.04
N LEU A 444 18.81 0.01 0.19
CA LEU A 444 18.38 1.00 -0.80
C LEU A 444 17.39 0.41 -1.82
N ALA A 445 17.65 -0.79 -2.34
CA ALA A 445 16.74 -1.50 -3.25
C ALA A 445 15.38 -1.77 -2.59
N SER A 446 15.39 -2.27 -1.35
CA SER A 446 14.17 -2.50 -0.57
C SER A 446 13.39 -1.20 -0.33
N ARG A 447 14.05 -0.13 0.13
CA ARG A 447 13.38 1.17 0.31
C ARG A 447 12.78 1.68 -0.99
N LEU A 448 13.50 1.56 -2.11
CA LEU A 448 13.04 2.05 -3.40
C LEU A 448 11.84 1.25 -3.92
N SER A 449 11.85 -0.08 -3.80
CA SER A 449 10.75 -0.93 -4.25
C SER A 449 9.47 -0.70 -3.45
N PHE A 450 9.57 -0.58 -2.13
CA PHE A 450 8.38 -0.31 -1.31
C PHE A 450 7.87 1.12 -1.48
N PHE A 451 8.76 2.08 -1.74
CA PHE A 451 8.34 3.45 -2.03
C PHE A 451 7.59 3.54 -3.36
N LEU A 452 8.14 2.99 -4.45
CA LEU A 452 7.56 3.14 -5.79
C LEU A 452 6.45 2.12 -6.10
N TRP A 453 6.60 0.89 -5.64
CA TRP A 453 5.72 -0.22 -5.99
C TRP A 453 4.94 -0.78 -4.81
N SER A 454 5.22 -0.34 -3.57
CA SER A 454 4.65 -0.95 -2.35
C SER A 454 4.79 -2.48 -2.35
N SER A 455 5.95 -2.96 -2.82
CA SER A 455 6.23 -4.39 -3.03
C SER A 455 7.73 -4.68 -2.94
N ILE A 456 8.08 -5.97 -3.03
CA ILE A 456 9.46 -6.47 -3.07
C ILE A 456 10.20 -6.02 -4.36
N PRO A 457 11.54 -5.86 -4.31
CA PRO A 457 12.34 -5.59 -5.49
C PRO A 457 12.26 -6.75 -6.49
N ASP A 458 12.35 -6.42 -7.77
CA ASP A 458 12.51 -7.42 -8.83
C ASP A 458 13.96 -7.85 -8.99
N ASP A 459 14.21 -8.85 -9.84
CA ASP A 459 15.54 -9.44 -10.00
C ASP A 459 16.58 -8.46 -10.55
N GLU A 460 16.18 -7.52 -11.41
CA GLU A 460 17.07 -6.50 -11.95
C GLU A 460 17.55 -5.53 -10.85
N LEU A 461 16.61 -5.01 -10.04
CA LEU A 461 16.94 -4.10 -8.96
C LEU A 461 17.79 -4.81 -7.88
N LEU A 462 17.37 -6.01 -7.48
CA LEU A 462 18.07 -6.79 -6.46
C LEU A 462 19.45 -7.22 -6.95
N GLY A 463 19.59 -7.66 -8.21
CA GLY A 463 20.88 -8.02 -8.79
C GLY A 463 21.84 -6.83 -8.90
N THR A 464 21.33 -5.63 -9.20
CA THR A 464 22.14 -4.40 -9.22
C THR A 464 22.61 -4.02 -7.82
N ALA A 465 21.76 -4.23 -6.81
CA ALA A 465 22.13 -4.01 -5.42
C ALA A 465 23.15 -5.03 -4.91
N GLU A 466 23.03 -6.30 -5.29
CA GLU A 466 23.98 -7.36 -4.93
C GLU A 466 25.39 -7.11 -5.50
N ARG A 467 25.48 -6.45 -6.67
CA ARG A 467 26.77 -6.02 -7.24
C ARG A 467 27.35 -4.76 -6.59
N GLY A 468 26.61 -4.09 -5.70
CA GLY A 468 27.05 -2.84 -5.06
C GLY A 468 27.10 -1.65 -6.04
N GLU A 469 26.25 -1.64 -7.05
CA GLU A 469 26.22 -0.59 -8.09
C GLU A 469 25.06 0.41 -7.91
N LEU A 470 24.02 0.04 -7.15
CA LEU A 470 22.76 0.78 -7.09
C LEU A 470 22.93 2.19 -6.50
N HIS A 471 23.88 2.37 -5.60
CA HIS A 471 24.14 3.68 -4.99
C HIS A 471 24.75 4.70 -5.95
N GLN A 472 25.25 4.28 -7.13
CA GLN A 472 25.85 5.17 -8.11
C GLN A 472 24.77 6.04 -8.76
N PRO A 473 24.91 7.38 -8.83
CA PRO A 473 23.82 8.27 -9.24
C PRO A 473 23.17 7.93 -10.58
N LYS A 474 23.97 7.59 -11.61
CA LYS A 474 23.45 7.24 -12.94
C LYS A 474 22.71 5.90 -12.95
N VAL A 475 23.18 4.94 -12.16
CA VAL A 475 22.54 3.61 -12.03
C VAL A 475 21.23 3.73 -11.27
N LEU A 476 21.23 4.48 -10.16
CA LEU A 476 20.04 4.78 -9.38
C LEU A 476 18.98 5.47 -10.23
N GLU A 477 19.34 6.53 -10.95
CA GLU A 477 18.41 7.26 -11.82
C GLU A 477 17.81 6.35 -12.89
N LYS A 478 18.63 5.50 -13.52
CA LYS A 478 18.16 4.53 -14.51
C LYS A 478 17.14 3.56 -13.90
N GLN A 479 17.43 3.00 -12.73
CA GLN A 479 16.51 2.08 -12.05
C GLN A 479 15.21 2.78 -11.64
N VAL A 480 15.27 3.99 -11.09
CA VAL A 480 14.08 4.78 -10.74
C VAL A 480 13.19 5.02 -11.96
N ARG A 481 13.76 5.44 -13.10
CA ARG A 481 12.99 5.69 -14.33
C ARG A 481 12.34 4.42 -14.86
N ARG A 482 13.06 3.29 -14.85
CA ARG A 482 12.52 1.98 -15.22
C ARG A 482 11.35 1.61 -14.33
N MET A 483 11.50 1.77 -13.02
CA MET A 483 10.47 1.42 -12.05
C MET A 483 9.22 2.31 -12.18
N LEU A 484 9.39 3.60 -12.47
CA LEU A 484 8.28 4.52 -12.72
C LEU A 484 7.52 4.23 -14.02
N ALA A 485 8.17 3.58 -15.01
CA ALA A 485 7.52 3.16 -16.24
C ALA A 485 6.75 1.83 -16.11
N ASP A 486 6.99 1.07 -15.03
CA ASP A 486 6.31 -0.19 -14.73
C ASP A 486 4.88 0.07 -14.21
N SER A 487 3.94 -0.81 -14.57
CA SER A 487 2.53 -0.68 -14.15
C SER A 487 2.35 -0.70 -12.64
N ARG A 488 3.27 -1.33 -11.89
CA ARG A 488 3.29 -1.33 -10.42
C ARG A 488 3.48 0.06 -9.81
N ALA A 489 4.03 1.03 -10.56
CA ALA A 489 4.17 2.41 -10.09
C ALA A 489 2.83 3.10 -9.83
N ARG A 490 1.71 2.57 -10.35
CA ARG A 490 0.36 3.02 -9.99
C ARG A 490 0.09 2.94 -8.49
N ASN A 491 0.76 2.03 -7.78
CA ASN A 491 0.68 1.93 -6.32
C ASN A 491 1.16 3.20 -5.61
N LEU A 492 2.04 4.01 -6.21
CA LEU A 492 2.39 5.31 -5.65
C LEU A 492 1.18 6.25 -5.59
N VAL A 493 0.26 6.15 -6.55
CA VAL A 493 -0.96 6.96 -6.55
C VAL A 493 -2.00 6.34 -5.63
N SER A 494 -2.36 5.07 -5.84
CA SER A 494 -3.44 4.41 -5.07
C SER A 494 -3.07 4.17 -3.61
N ASN A 495 -1.78 4.04 -3.27
CA ASN A 495 -1.38 3.83 -1.89
C ASN A 495 -0.98 5.12 -1.20
N PHE A 496 -0.03 5.87 -1.76
CA PHE A 496 0.50 7.05 -1.09
C PHE A 496 -0.44 8.27 -1.23
N ALA A 497 -0.92 8.59 -2.44
CA ALA A 497 -1.74 9.79 -2.62
C ALA A 497 -3.11 9.68 -1.94
N GLU A 498 -3.76 8.51 -2.00
CA GLU A 498 -5.03 8.29 -1.30
C GLU A 498 -4.90 8.44 0.22
N GLN A 499 -3.81 7.94 0.81
CA GLN A 499 -3.54 8.08 2.23
C GLN A 499 -3.19 9.52 2.61
N TRP A 500 -2.33 10.16 1.82
CA TRP A 500 -1.90 11.53 2.04
C TRP A 500 -3.07 12.54 1.98
N LEU A 501 -4.00 12.32 1.05
CA LEU A 501 -5.22 13.13 0.89
C LEU A 501 -6.38 12.65 1.78
N TYR A 502 -6.17 11.63 2.62
CA TYR A 502 -7.20 11.00 3.45
C TYR A 502 -8.43 10.50 2.66
N LEU A 503 -8.28 10.17 1.38
CA LEU A 503 -9.37 9.70 0.52
C LEU A 503 -9.95 8.37 1.00
N ARG A 504 -9.15 7.54 1.66
CA ARG A 504 -9.63 6.28 2.27
C ARG A 504 -10.63 6.50 3.40
N ASN A 505 -10.66 7.69 4.00
CA ASN A 505 -11.67 8.02 5.01
C ASN A 505 -13.03 8.31 4.37
N LEU A 506 -13.10 8.56 3.05
CA LEU A 506 -14.38 8.80 2.37
C LEU A 506 -15.31 7.60 2.46
N GLU A 507 -14.78 6.37 2.50
CA GLU A 507 -15.60 5.16 2.71
C GLU A 507 -16.35 5.16 4.05
N SER A 508 -15.82 5.89 5.05
CA SER A 508 -16.46 6.02 6.37
C SER A 508 -17.46 7.18 6.46
N LEU A 509 -17.55 7.99 5.41
CA LEU A 509 -18.47 9.13 5.34
C LEU A 509 -19.71 8.70 4.58
N THR A 510 -20.87 8.80 5.21
CA THR A 510 -22.16 8.67 4.53
C THR A 510 -22.69 10.07 4.23
N PRO A 511 -22.76 10.50 2.95
CA PRO A 511 -23.38 11.76 2.58
C PRO A 511 -24.82 11.80 3.06
N ASP A 512 -25.32 13.00 3.41
CA ASP A 512 -26.74 13.15 3.65
C ASP A 512 -27.47 13.04 2.31
N LEU A 513 -28.12 11.89 2.10
CA LEU A 513 -28.87 11.56 0.88
C LEU A 513 -30.04 12.52 0.60
N ARG A 514 -30.44 13.38 1.55
CA ARG A 514 -31.40 14.47 1.28
C ARG A 514 -30.75 15.68 0.62
N LEU A 515 -29.50 15.97 0.96
CA LEU A 515 -28.75 17.12 0.44
C LEU A 515 -27.98 16.74 -0.83
N PHE A 516 -27.54 15.49 -0.92
CA PHE A 516 -26.75 14.95 -2.03
C PHE A 516 -27.40 13.65 -2.54
N PRO A 517 -28.56 13.74 -3.21
CA PRO A 517 -29.30 12.56 -3.66
C PRO A 517 -28.61 11.78 -4.79
N ASP A 518 -27.56 12.33 -5.42
CA ASP A 518 -26.82 11.72 -6.53
C ASP A 518 -25.34 11.41 -6.20
N PHE A 519 -24.96 11.44 -4.91
CA PHE A 519 -23.63 11.02 -4.44
C PHE A 519 -23.63 9.53 -4.14
#